data_AF-A0A963AQF4-F1
#
_entry.id   AF-A0A963AQF4-F1
#
_cell.length_a   1.000
_cell.length_b   1.000
_cell.length_c   1.000
_cell.angle_alpha   90.00
_cell.angle_beta   90.00
_cell.angle_gamma   90.00
#
_symmetry.space_group_name_H-M   'P 1'
#
loop_
_entity.id
_entity.type
_entity.pdbx_description
1 polymer ?
#
loop_
_entity_poly.entity_id
_entity_poly.type
_entity_poly.pdbx_seq_one_letter_code
_entity_poly.pdbx_strand_id
1 'polypeptide(L)'
;RRGGELVLETLVIEGPEGSTLLPSGRYAKMRNVWFIPSPETLAGWLLRCGFRDIRIVDVSFTTTEEQRATEWMHFESLADYLNPSDPTRTVEGYPAPRRAIVTAISS
;
A
#
# COMPACT_ATOMS: atom_id res chain seq x y z
N ARG A 1 -16.92 -10.70 15.29
CA ARG A 1 -17.03 -11.40 16.60
C ARG A 1 -15.78 -11.07 17.40
N ARG A 2 -15.86 -10.92 18.73
CA ARG A 2 -14.65 -10.75 19.55
C ARG A 2 -13.68 -11.92 19.31
N GLY A 3 -12.39 -11.63 19.25
CA GLY A 3 -11.35 -12.62 18.96
C GLY A 3 -11.23 -13.02 17.48
N GLY A 4 -11.95 -12.35 16.56
CA GLY A 4 -11.76 -12.57 15.12
C GLY A 4 -10.43 -12.00 14.63
N GLU A 5 -9.84 -12.64 13.62
CA GLU A 5 -8.61 -12.17 12.98
C GLU A 5 -8.92 -11.25 11.78
N LEU A 6 -8.28 -10.09 11.77
CA LEU A 6 -8.19 -9.20 10.62
C LEU A 6 -6.93 -9.58 9.84
N VAL A 7 -7.08 -9.74 8.53
CA VAL A 7 -5.98 -9.71 7.56
C VAL A 7 -6.22 -8.49 6.68
N LEU A 8 -5.35 -7.49 6.80
CA LEU A 8 -5.43 -6.24 6.04
C LEU A 8 -4.23 -6.13 5.12
N GLU A 9 -4.49 -5.84 3.85
CA GLU A 9 -3.46 -5.52 2.88
C GLU A 9 -3.80 -4.17 2.23
N THR A 10 -2.80 -3.30 2.13
CA THR A 10 -2.96 -1.97 1.51
C THR A 10 -1.63 -1.39 1.05
N LEU A 11 -1.71 -0.33 0.24
CA LEU A 11 -0.56 0.50 -0.13
C LEU A 11 0.04 1.19 1.10
N VAL A 12 1.37 1.24 1.15
CA VAL A 12 2.16 1.92 2.18
C VAL A 12 3.32 2.72 1.59
N ILE A 13 3.90 3.62 2.38
CA ILE A 13 5.15 4.31 2.10
C ILE A 13 6.22 3.99 3.15
N GLU A 14 7.48 4.30 2.85
CA GLU A 14 8.51 4.38 3.89
C GLU A 14 8.30 5.59 4.78
N GLY A 15 8.64 5.44 6.05
CA GLY A 15 8.70 6.54 7.01
C GLY A 15 8.40 6.07 8.43
N PRO A 16 8.77 6.85 9.45
CA PRO A 16 8.44 6.54 10.84
C PRO A 16 6.93 6.61 11.10
N GLU A 17 6.50 6.17 12.28
CA GLU A 17 5.14 6.40 12.77
C GLU A 17 4.74 7.89 12.64
N GLY A 18 3.53 8.13 12.14
CA GLY A 18 3.00 9.45 11.79
C GLY A 18 3.18 9.81 10.30
N SER A 19 3.98 9.06 9.55
CA SER A 19 4.16 9.29 8.11
C SER A 19 2.94 8.83 7.32
N THR A 20 2.40 9.70 6.47
CA THR A 20 1.29 9.37 5.57
C THR A 20 1.35 10.22 4.32
N LEU A 21 1.25 9.59 3.16
CA LEU A 21 1.07 10.25 1.88
C LEU A 21 -0.42 10.35 1.56
N LEU A 22 -0.87 11.56 1.24
CA LEU A 22 -2.16 11.84 0.62
C LEU A 22 -1.89 12.48 -0.75
N PRO A 23 -2.03 11.73 -1.86
CA PRO A 23 -1.76 12.28 -3.19
C PRO A 23 -2.66 13.47 -3.49
N SER A 24 -2.11 14.54 -4.08
CA SER A 24 -2.88 15.73 -4.46
C SER A 24 -3.88 15.49 -5.61
N GLY A 25 -3.72 14.38 -6.33
CA GLY A 25 -4.58 14.00 -7.45
C GLY A 25 -4.54 12.50 -7.69
N ARG A 26 -3.70 12.05 -8.62
CA ARG A 26 -3.53 10.63 -8.93
C ARG A 26 -2.32 10.04 -8.24
N TYR A 27 -2.37 8.74 -8.01
CA TYR A 27 -1.23 7.94 -7.58
C TYR A 27 -1.18 6.68 -8.45
N ALA A 28 -0.07 6.48 -9.17
CA ALA A 28 0.06 5.39 -10.14
C ALA A 28 -1.15 5.32 -11.10
N LYS A 29 -1.52 6.49 -11.64
CA LYS A 29 -2.70 6.80 -12.46
C LYS A 29 -4.07 6.55 -11.80
N MET A 30 -4.16 5.94 -10.62
CA MET A 30 -5.42 5.72 -9.93
C MET A 30 -6.05 7.03 -9.44
N ARG A 31 -7.37 7.17 -9.58
CA ARG A 31 -8.16 8.26 -8.99
C ARG A 31 -8.64 7.86 -7.59
N ASN A 32 -9.03 8.83 -6.78
CA ASN A 32 -9.64 8.62 -5.45
C ASN A 32 -8.75 7.80 -4.49
N VAL A 33 -7.44 7.94 -4.62
CA VAL A 33 -6.49 7.40 -3.64
C VAL A 33 -6.40 8.37 -2.48
N TRP A 34 -6.64 7.86 -1.27
CA TRP A 34 -6.62 8.65 -0.04
C TRP A 34 -5.32 8.43 0.71
N PHE A 35 -5.38 7.81 1.88
CA PHE A 35 -4.22 7.68 2.75
C PHE A 35 -3.36 6.48 2.37
N ILE A 36 -2.08 6.74 2.18
CA ILE A 36 -1.03 5.74 2.03
C ILE A 36 -0.08 5.91 3.24
N PRO A 37 -0.34 5.22 4.36
CA PRO A 37 0.44 5.37 5.59
C PRO A 37 1.79 4.63 5.53
N SER A 38 2.70 4.91 6.48
CA SER A 38 3.75 3.92 6.79
C SER A 38 3.16 2.69 7.51
N PRO A 39 3.82 1.51 7.44
CA PRO A 39 3.35 0.31 8.13
C PRO A 39 3.09 0.54 9.64
N GLU A 40 3.96 1.29 10.30
CA GLU A 40 3.88 1.63 11.71
C GLU A 40 2.70 2.57 11.99
N THR A 41 2.43 3.54 11.11
CA THR A 41 1.27 4.42 11.22
C THR A 41 -0.04 3.63 11.07
N LEU A 42 -0.08 2.68 10.12
CA LEU A 42 -1.22 1.79 9.94
C LEU A 42 -1.46 0.91 11.19
N ALA A 43 -0.40 0.38 11.79
CA ALA A 43 -0.49 -0.37 13.04
C ALA A 43 -1.04 0.52 14.18
N GLY A 44 -0.57 1.77 14.30
CA GLY A 44 -1.11 2.73 15.26
C GLY A 44 -2.61 3.02 15.06
N TRP A 45 -3.07 3.09 13.81
CA TRP A 45 -4.50 3.26 13.50
C TRP A 45 -5.32 2.04 13.91
N LEU A 46 -4.84 0.82 13.62
CA LEU A 46 -5.52 -0.41 14.04
C LEU A 46 -5.65 -0.49 15.56
N LEU A 47 -4.60 -0.10 16.30
CA LEU A 47 -4.64 -0.04 17.76
C LEU A 47 -5.74 0.92 18.24
N ARG A 48 -5.81 2.12 17.65
CA ARG A 48 -6.86 3.11 17.96
C ARG A 48 -8.27 2.64 17.57
N CYS A 49 -8.39 1.80 16.54
CA CYS A 49 -9.64 1.18 16.13
C CYS A 49 -10.06 0.00 17.02
N GLY A 50 -9.31 -0.32 18.07
CA GLY A 50 -9.65 -1.37 19.04
C GLY A 50 -9.17 -2.76 18.62
N PHE A 51 -8.20 -2.88 17.73
CA PHE A 51 -7.50 -4.14 17.49
C PHE A 51 -6.32 -4.30 18.46
N ARG A 52 -5.95 -5.56 18.71
CA ARG A 52 -4.78 -5.97 19.50
C ARG A 52 -3.94 -6.97 18.71
N ASP A 53 -2.79 -7.38 19.26
CA ASP A 53 -1.89 -8.38 18.67
C ASP A 53 -1.50 -8.08 17.20
N ILE A 54 -1.28 -6.79 16.90
CA ILE A 54 -1.02 -6.28 15.56
C ILE A 54 0.37 -6.70 15.11
N ARG A 55 0.46 -7.30 13.92
CA ARG A 55 1.70 -7.79 13.33
C ARG A 55 1.80 -7.37 11.87
N ILE A 56 2.89 -6.67 11.52
CA ILE A 56 3.27 -6.44 10.13
C ILE A 56 3.93 -7.73 9.65
N VAL A 57 3.25 -8.46 8.79
CA VAL A 57 3.66 -9.80 8.31
C VAL A 57 4.62 -9.70 7.14
N ASP A 58 4.32 -8.82 6.19
CA ASP A 58 5.14 -8.58 5.00
C ASP A 58 5.06 -7.12 4.59
N VAL A 59 6.16 -6.61 4.04
CA VAL A 59 6.22 -5.33 3.35
C VAL A 59 7.08 -5.50 2.11
N SER A 60 6.48 -5.36 0.93
CA SER A 60 7.16 -5.64 -0.34
C SER A 60 6.78 -4.62 -1.41
N PHE A 61 7.72 -4.34 -2.30
CA PHE A 61 7.43 -3.56 -3.50
C PHE A 61 6.58 -4.40 -4.44
N THR A 62 5.58 -3.78 -5.06
CA THR A 62 4.89 -4.43 -6.17
C THR A 62 5.82 -4.40 -7.39
N THR A 63 6.11 -5.56 -7.95
CA THR A 63 7.03 -5.68 -9.08
C THR A 63 6.27 -5.78 -10.40
N THR A 64 6.94 -5.45 -11.51
CA THR A 64 6.36 -5.67 -12.85
C THR A 64 6.32 -7.14 -13.23
N GLU A 65 6.99 -8.03 -12.51
CA GLU A 65 6.79 -9.47 -12.64
C GLU A 65 5.50 -9.93 -11.96
N GLU A 66 5.11 -9.28 -10.87
CA GLU A 66 3.85 -9.54 -10.16
C GLU A 66 2.66 -8.93 -10.91
N GLN A 67 2.72 -7.63 -11.21
CA GLN A 67 1.65 -6.86 -11.84
C GLN A 67 2.05 -6.42 -13.26
N ARG A 68 1.48 -7.08 -14.27
CA ARG A 68 1.76 -6.81 -15.69
C ARG A 68 0.56 -7.06 -16.59
N ALA A 69 0.63 -6.50 -17.80
CA ALA A 69 -0.26 -6.87 -18.89
C ALA A 69 -0.04 -8.34 -19.28
N THR A 70 -1.11 -8.99 -19.72
CA THR A 70 -1.10 -10.39 -20.17
C THR A 70 -2.06 -10.55 -21.36
N GLU A 71 -2.11 -11.73 -21.96
CA GLU A 71 -3.11 -12.08 -22.99
C GLU A 71 -4.57 -11.96 -22.50
N TRP A 72 -4.79 -11.83 -21.19
CA TRP A 72 -6.12 -11.68 -20.59
C TRP A 72 -6.37 -10.28 -20.03
N MET A 73 -5.34 -9.45 -19.90
CA MET A 73 -5.40 -8.10 -19.33
C MET A 73 -4.60 -7.15 -20.22
N HIS A 74 -5.31 -6.52 -21.18
CA HIS A 74 -4.73 -5.75 -22.27
C HIS A 74 -4.61 -4.24 -22.00
N PHE A 75 -5.06 -3.77 -20.83
CA PHE A 75 -4.97 -2.36 -20.46
C PHE A 75 -3.60 -2.04 -19.84
N GLU A 76 -3.34 -0.76 -19.61
CA GLU A 76 -2.15 -0.30 -18.89
C GLU A 76 -1.97 -1.05 -17.55
N SER A 77 -0.73 -1.33 -17.19
CA SER A 77 -0.35 -2.02 -15.97
C SER A 77 0.78 -1.29 -15.24
N LEU A 78 1.40 -1.93 -14.25
CA LEU A 78 2.36 -1.28 -13.37
C LEU A 78 3.49 -0.57 -14.12
N ALA A 79 4.05 -1.19 -15.16
CA ALA A 79 5.10 -0.58 -15.96
C ALA A 79 4.69 0.78 -16.57
N ASP A 80 3.42 0.94 -16.94
CA ASP A 80 2.86 2.18 -17.50
C ASP A 80 2.57 3.24 -16.42
N TYR A 81 2.62 2.85 -15.14
CA TYR A 81 2.32 3.69 -13.99
C TYR A 81 3.58 4.14 -13.24
N LEU A 82 4.73 3.55 -13.55
CA LEU A 82 6.04 3.93 -13.02
C LEU A 82 6.73 4.96 -13.91
N ASN A 83 7.60 5.77 -13.32
CA ASN A 83 8.42 6.69 -14.07
C ASN A 83 9.43 5.91 -14.93
N PRO A 84 9.45 6.11 -16.26
CA PRO A 84 10.29 5.32 -17.17
C PRO A 84 11.80 5.54 -16.96
N SER A 85 12.18 6.67 -16.35
CA SER A 85 13.58 6.98 -16.01
C SER A 85 13.97 6.58 -14.59
N ASP A 86 12.99 6.30 -13.71
CA ASP A 86 13.20 5.93 -12.31
C ASP A 86 12.03 5.07 -11.80
N PRO A 87 12.11 3.73 -11.87
CA PRO A 87 11.02 2.84 -11.49
C PRO A 87 10.76 2.81 -9.97
N THR A 88 11.58 3.49 -9.15
CA THR A 88 11.30 3.67 -7.72
C THR A 88 10.22 4.72 -7.47
N ARG A 89 9.72 5.36 -8.52
CA ARG A 89 8.69 6.40 -8.47
C ARG A 89 7.55 6.12 -9.43
N THR A 90 6.36 6.63 -9.10
CA THR A 90 5.21 6.68 -10.02
C THR A 90 5.44 7.73 -11.11
N VAL A 91 4.65 7.69 -12.20
CA VAL A 91 4.66 8.72 -13.25
C VAL A 91 4.32 10.13 -12.73
N GLU A 92 3.61 10.23 -11.60
CA GLU A 92 3.34 11.51 -10.92
C GLU A 92 4.47 11.96 -9.98
N GLY A 93 5.51 11.14 -9.80
CA GLY A 93 6.67 11.44 -8.96
C GLY A 93 6.55 11.01 -7.50
N TYR A 94 5.50 10.28 -7.10
CA TYR A 94 5.39 9.69 -5.76
C TYR A 94 6.27 8.44 -5.63
N PRO A 95 6.56 7.94 -4.41
CA PRO A 95 7.19 6.62 -4.25
C PRO A 95 6.37 5.52 -4.94
N ALA A 96 7.07 4.59 -5.60
CA ALA A 96 6.46 3.46 -6.27
C ALA A 96 5.61 2.58 -5.32
N PRO A 97 4.62 1.85 -5.83
CA PRO A 97 3.74 1.03 -5.02
C PRO A 97 4.49 0.03 -4.15
N ARG A 98 4.22 0.10 -2.85
CA ARG A 98 4.63 -0.86 -1.84
C ARG A 98 3.39 -1.30 -1.08
N ARG A 99 3.31 -2.58 -0.76
CA ARG A 99 2.17 -3.19 -0.10
C ARG A 99 2.61 -3.74 1.25
N ALA A 100 1.75 -3.61 2.25
CA ALA A 100 1.96 -4.22 3.56
C ALA A 100 0.82 -5.17 3.86
N ILE A 101 1.15 -6.35 4.39
CA ILE A 101 0.19 -7.29 4.96
C ILE A 101 0.29 -7.19 6.48
N VAL A 102 -0.84 -6.89 7.12
CA VAL A 102 -0.96 -6.74 8.57
C VAL A 102 -2.03 -7.68 9.10
N THR A 103 -1.73 -8.39 10.18
CA THR A 103 -2.73 -9.14 10.94
C THR A 103 -2.99 -8.49 12.29
N ALA A 104 -4.23 -8.63 12.79
CA ALA A 104 -4.61 -8.15 14.12
C ALA A 104 -5.82 -8.91 14.66
N ILE A 105 -6.02 -8.90 15.98
CA ILE A 105 -7.15 -9.54 16.64
C ILE A 105 -8.17 -8.50 17.09
N SER A 106 -9.44 -8.69 16.73
CA SER A 106 -10.55 -7.87 17.19
C SER A 106 -10.74 -8.06 18.69
N SER A 107 -10.70 -6.95 19.44
CA SER A 107 -10.73 -6.98 20.91
C SER A 107 -12.00 -7.61 21.50
#